data_AF-A0A956T5W3-F1
#
_entry.id   AF-A0A956T5W3-F1
#
_cell.length_a   1.000
_cell.length_b   1.000
_cell.length_c   1.000
_cell.angle_alpha   90.00
_cell.angle_beta   90.00
_cell.angle_gamma   90.00
#
_symmetry.space_group_name_H-M   'P 1'
#
loop_
_entity.id
_entity.type
_entity.pdbx_description
1 polymer ?
#
loop_
_entity_poly.entity_id
_entity_poly.type
_entity_poly.pdbx_seq_one_letter_code
_entity_poly.pdbx_strand_id
1 'polypeptide(L)'
;MIRCPLRMGWLLLACLLLALPAGAQLSPGKLARPHAALEGLTKCTSCHELGKSVSDDRCLVCHTEIKDRAGAEHSVHSRKELSGKTCASCHSDHHGLDFELIHWPDGQEAFDHSRTAFELKEAHGELDCRKCHKPELQRTDLVTRYPNLVPERSFLGLQSECQACHTDPHKESLGADCLRCHGQTAWDRLPGFKHEDSWPLEGAHSKVECAKCHRFPAGMTDKDPLNGARTWTGLAHDACVDCHTDPHENRFGNNCLDCHSMSSFKDAGGGFDHSRTRWPLTGAHVKVSCASCHGNRREKMTMAFAACKDCHDGPHGTQFNLPAEKARACEACHIDARWKPARFGFQAHAEAGWPLEGAHGAIPCALCHTLEKDNKVIQYRGLASACVDCHDTPHGERPAEESCEQCHTPNDWTLADYDHGETRFPLKGKHAQVSCRDCHRAEEEATAVPLSGWDLSCLGCHEDRHDGQFAEGETHGACESCHSEDGFKPATFDHQSQSRFALDGAHQGLACALCHASRERADGTLDRIYRPLPFACVDCHGKTGGPDDELKEGGTAP
;
A
#
# COMPACT_ATOMS: atom_id res chain seq x y z
N MET A 1 -4.29 160.26 5.67
CA MET A 1 -3.27 159.94 4.66
C MET A 1 -2.06 159.37 5.35
N ILE A 2 -1.32 158.48 4.66
CA ILE A 2 -0.06 157.81 5.03
C ILE A 2 -0.21 156.38 5.61
N ARG A 3 0.17 155.43 4.74
CA ARG A 3 0.55 154.03 5.00
C ARG A 3 2.00 153.98 5.49
N CYS A 4 2.36 153.00 6.34
CA CYS A 4 3.57 152.15 6.19
C CYS A 4 3.65 151.04 7.27
N PRO A 5 4.34 149.90 7.01
CA PRO A 5 3.93 148.57 7.46
C PRO A 5 5.08 147.71 8.09
N LEU A 6 4.83 146.40 8.22
CA LEU A 6 5.77 145.28 8.41
C LEU A 6 6.50 145.12 9.76
N ARG A 7 6.09 144.09 10.51
CA ARG A 7 6.95 143.04 11.10
C ARG A 7 6.08 141.93 11.71
N MET A 8 5.61 141.00 10.88
CA MET A 8 4.94 139.77 11.34
C MET A 8 5.21 138.66 10.31
N GLY A 9 6.43 138.12 10.30
CA GLY A 9 6.84 137.18 9.25
C GLY A 9 7.82 136.07 9.65
N TRP A 10 8.30 136.03 10.89
CA TRP A 10 9.41 135.13 11.27
C TRP A 10 9.11 134.14 12.41
N LEU A 11 7.87 134.07 12.91
CA LEU A 11 7.49 133.10 13.95
C LEU A 11 6.54 131.99 13.47
N LEU A 12 5.99 132.10 12.25
CA LEU A 12 5.16 131.03 11.65
C LEU A 12 5.95 130.11 10.70
N LEU A 13 7.18 130.47 10.31
CA LEU A 13 8.02 129.63 9.45
C LEU A 13 8.82 128.56 10.23
N ALA A 14 8.97 128.71 11.56
CA ALA A 14 9.66 127.74 12.41
C ALA A 14 8.77 126.56 12.84
N CYS A 15 7.44 126.70 12.80
CA CYS A 15 6.51 125.60 13.12
C CYS A 15 6.05 124.79 11.89
N LEU A 16 6.41 125.20 10.67
CA LEU A 16 6.01 124.50 9.43
C LEU A 16 7.09 123.55 8.86
N LEU A 17 8.28 123.47 9.48
CA LEU A 17 9.39 122.60 9.06
C LEU A 17 9.58 121.35 9.94
N LEU A 18 8.69 121.09 10.91
CA LEU A 18 8.75 119.90 11.79
C LEU A 18 7.64 118.87 11.52
N ALA A 19 6.86 119.03 10.45
CA ALA A 19 5.86 118.05 10.04
C ALA A 19 6.34 117.21 8.83
N LEU A 20 7.54 116.63 8.94
CA LEU A 20 7.76 115.36 8.26
C LEU A 20 6.96 114.32 9.05
N PRO A 21 6.11 113.48 8.42
CA PRO A 21 5.63 112.31 9.11
C PRO A 21 6.89 111.49 9.38
N ALA A 22 7.39 111.55 10.61
CA ALA A 22 8.12 110.42 11.16
C ALA A 22 7.11 109.29 11.09
N GLY A 23 7.12 108.54 9.97
CA GLY A 23 6.40 107.29 9.85
C GLY A 23 6.85 106.49 11.04
N ALA A 24 5.99 106.41 12.04
CA ALA A 24 6.36 105.87 13.33
C ALA A 24 6.86 104.46 13.05
N GLN A 25 8.15 104.25 13.29
CA GLN A 25 8.86 102.99 13.11
C GLN A 25 8.49 102.06 14.27
N LEU A 26 7.18 101.96 14.51
CA LEU A 26 6.55 101.19 15.56
C LEU A 26 6.07 99.90 14.92
N SER A 27 6.44 98.79 15.57
CA SER A 27 6.06 97.45 15.16
C SER A 27 4.55 97.36 14.88
N PRO A 28 4.10 96.91 13.69
CA PRO A 28 2.68 96.85 13.33
C PRO A 28 1.89 95.80 14.14
N GLY A 29 2.59 94.92 14.85
CA GLY A 29 2.05 93.92 15.76
C GLY A 29 3.16 93.07 16.37
N LYS A 30 2.82 92.22 17.34
CA LYS A 30 3.79 91.31 17.96
C LYS A 30 4.34 90.33 16.92
N LEU A 31 5.63 90.05 16.98
CA LEU A 31 6.31 89.00 16.25
C LEU A 31 5.73 87.63 16.63
N ALA A 32 5.76 86.70 15.68
CA ALA A 32 5.37 85.32 15.89
C ALA A 32 6.28 84.65 16.92
N ARG A 33 5.78 83.63 17.63
CA ARG A 33 6.50 82.89 18.68
C ARG A 33 7.96 82.52 18.31
N PRO A 34 8.29 82.04 17.10
CA PRO A 34 9.68 81.74 16.73
C PRO A 34 10.63 82.94 16.80
N HIS A 35 10.12 84.15 16.57
CA HIS A 35 10.90 85.39 16.61
C HIS A 35 10.60 86.26 17.84
N ALA A 36 9.85 85.76 18.83
CA ALA A 36 9.51 86.52 20.04
C ALA A 36 10.76 86.99 20.82
N ALA A 37 11.88 86.26 20.74
CA ALA A 37 13.15 86.68 21.34
C ALA A 37 13.77 87.93 20.68
N LEU A 38 13.33 88.28 19.46
CA LEU A 38 13.74 89.46 18.71
C LEU A 38 12.84 90.67 18.99
N GLU A 39 11.86 90.55 19.87
CA GLU A 39 11.06 91.69 20.32
C GLU A 39 11.90 92.74 21.04
N GLY A 40 11.51 94.01 20.87
CA GLY A 40 12.10 95.16 21.54
C GLY A 40 12.55 96.29 20.60
N LEU A 41 12.51 97.52 21.10
CA LEU A 41 12.74 98.76 20.34
C LEU A 41 14.13 98.85 19.67
N THR A 42 15.12 98.09 20.16
CA THR A 42 16.49 98.11 19.64
C THR A 42 16.79 97.02 18.63
N LYS A 43 15.86 96.08 18.40
CA LYS A 43 16.09 94.88 17.58
C LYS A 43 15.42 94.93 16.21
N CYS A 44 14.72 96.02 15.87
CA CYS A 44 14.08 96.19 14.55
C CYS A 44 15.07 96.06 13.38
N THR A 45 16.31 96.52 13.59
CA THR A 45 17.39 96.40 12.60
C THR A 45 17.91 94.97 12.46
N SER A 46 17.50 94.00 13.27
CA SER A 46 17.86 92.60 13.02
C SER A 46 17.26 92.09 11.70
N CYS A 47 16.10 92.61 11.29
CA CYS A 47 15.41 92.22 10.06
C CYS A 47 15.33 93.36 9.02
N HIS A 48 15.30 94.62 9.46
CA HIS A 48 15.18 95.79 8.58
C HIS A 48 16.51 96.47 8.27
N GLU A 49 16.66 96.93 7.02
CA GLU A 49 17.62 97.96 6.68
C GLU A 49 17.09 99.35 7.09
N LEU A 50 17.95 100.22 7.63
CA LEU A 50 17.52 101.56 8.05
C LEU A 50 16.94 102.34 6.85
N GLY A 51 15.67 102.76 6.98
CA GLY A 51 14.95 103.49 5.93
C GLY A 51 14.36 102.62 4.83
N LYS A 52 14.42 101.28 4.94
CA LYS A 52 13.86 100.33 3.97
C LYS A 52 13.02 99.23 4.66
N SER A 53 12.35 98.42 3.84
CA SER A 53 11.67 97.21 4.28
C SER A 53 12.66 96.13 4.75
N VAL A 54 12.13 95.00 5.22
CA VAL A 54 12.90 93.79 5.50
C VAL A 54 13.74 93.35 4.31
N SER A 55 14.89 92.73 4.59
CA SER A 55 15.86 92.27 3.59
C SER A 55 16.10 90.76 3.74
N ASP A 56 16.06 90.03 2.63
CA ASP A 56 16.22 88.58 2.61
C ASP A 56 17.60 88.15 3.15
N ASP A 57 18.64 88.93 2.86
CA ASP A 57 20.00 88.69 3.38
C ASP A 57 20.04 88.69 4.91
N ARG A 58 19.21 89.52 5.57
CA ARG A 58 19.11 89.55 7.04
C ARG A 58 18.44 88.30 7.59
N CYS A 59 17.43 87.78 6.90
CA CYS A 59 16.80 86.50 7.26
C CYS A 59 17.83 85.36 7.21
N LEU A 60 18.64 85.32 6.15
CA LEU A 60 19.64 84.26 5.92
C LEU A 60 20.86 84.31 6.85
N VAL A 61 21.04 85.37 7.65
CA VAL A 61 22.05 85.40 8.72
C VAL A 61 21.70 84.39 9.82
N CYS A 62 20.42 84.28 10.18
CA CYS A 62 19.97 83.34 11.21
C CYS A 62 19.49 82.01 10.59
N HIS A 63 18.85 82.07 9.43
CA HIS A 63 18.33 80.91 8.69
C HIS A 63 19.37 80.28 7.76
N THR A 64 20.50 79.89 8.35
CA THR A 64 21.63 79.29 7.63
C THR A 64 21.28 77.96 6.94
N GLU A 65 20.31 77.22 7.48
CA GLU A 65 19.76 76.00 6.88
C GLU A 65 19.04 76.26 5.55
N ILE A 66 18.34 77.40 5.43
CA ILE A 66 17.71 77.81 4.19
C ILE A 66 18.77 78.33 3.23
N LYS A 67 19.71 79.14 3.72
CA LYS A 67 20.83 79.68 2.93
C LYS A 67 21.64 78.59 2.25
N ASP A 68 22.03 77.55 2.99
CA ASP A 68 22.77 76.40 2.49
C ASP A 68 22.02 75.64 1.38
N ARG A 69 20.69 75.66 1.43
CA ARG A 69 19.81 74.86 0.57
C ARG A 69 19.13 75.67 -0.53
N ALA A 70 19.26 76.99 -0.54
CA ALA A 70 18.55 77.87 -1.47
C ALA A 70 18.90 77.63 -2.96
N GLY A 71 19.98 76.88 -3.24
CA GLY A 71 20.36 76.44 -4.60
C GLY A 71 20.46 74.93 -4.80
N ALA A 72 20.01 74.11 -3.83
CA ALA A 72 20.12 72.65 -3.92
C ALA A 72 18.94 72.06 -4.71
N GLU A 73 19.21 71.14 -5.64
CA GLU A 73 18.24 70.54 -6.59
C GLU A 73 16.94 69.99 -5.96
N HIS A 74 17.01 69.55 -4.71
CA HIS A 74 15.88 68.99 -3.95
C HIS A 74 15.45 69.85 -2.76
N SER A 75 15.63 71.16 -2.86
CA SER A 75 15.18 72.14 -1.86
C SER A 75 13.89 72.82 -2.32
N VAL A 76 12.89 72.89 -1.43
CA VAL A 76 11.62 73.59 -1.70
C VAL A 76 11.88 75.05 -2.08
N HIS A 77 12.85 75.71 -1.43
CA HIS A 77 13.19 77.12 -1.66
C HIS A 77 14.02 77.39 -2.92
N SER A 78 14.55 76.34 -3.57
CA SER A 78 15.29 76.46 -4.84
C SER A 78 14.38 76.36 -6.09
N ARG A 79 13.10 76.09 -5.86
CA ARG A 79 12.14 75.78 -6.92
C ARG A 79 11.82 77.03 -7.74
N LYS A 80 11.68 76.84 -9.06
CA LYS A 80 11.50 77.93 -10.03
C LYS A 80 10.26 78.77 -9.73
N GLU A 81 9.22 78.18 -9.16
CA GLU A 81 7.96 78.85 -8.80
C GLU A 81 8.14 79.87 -7.66
N LEU A 82 9.21 79.72 -6.88
CA LEU A 82 9.58 80.64 -5.79
C LEU A 82 10.67 81.64 -6.20
N SER A 83 11.25 81.48 -7.40
CA SER A 83 12.30 82.36 -7.91
C SER A 83 11.81 83.80 -8.06
N GLY A 84 12.52 84.75 -7.46
CA GLY A 84 12.20 86.18 -7.51
C GLY A 84 11.15 86.64 -6.48
N LYS A 85 10.66 85.76 -5.61
CA LYS A 85 9.87 86.13 -4.43
C LYS A 85 10.80 86.49 -3.26
N THR A 86 10.39 87.44 -2.43
CA THR A 86 11.11 87.77 -1.18
C THR A 86 10.65 86.87 -0.04
N CYS A 87 11.50 86.65 0.98
CA CYS A 87 11.18 85.82 2.13
C CYS A 87 9.87 86.29 2.80
N ALA A 88 9.74 87.60 3.00
CA ALA A 88 8.59 88.21 3.67
C ALA A 88 7.28 88.15 2.87
N SER A 89 7.33 87.87 1.56
CA SER A 89 6.11 87.71 0.76
C SER A 89 5.36 86.41 1.05
N CYS A 90 6.05 85.41 1.63
CA CYS A 90 5.47 84.14 2.05
C CYS A 90 5.58 83.90 3.57
N HIS A 91 6.60 84.47 4.22
CA HIS A 91 6.85 84.37 5.65
C HIS A 91 6.66 85.75 6.32
N SER A 92 5.43 86.26 6.29
CA SER A 92 5.11 87.54 6.91
C SER A 92 5.09 87.43 8.44
N ASP A 93 5.73 88.37 9.14
CA ASP A 93 5.73 88.43 10.60
C ASP A 93 4.87 89.62 11.09
N HIS A 94 4.85 89.88 12.40
CA HIS A 94 4.07 90.93 13.07
C HIS A 94 2.55 90.70 13.15
N HIS A 95 2.10 89.47 12.91
CA HIS A 95 0.68 89.12 12.95
C HIS A 95 0.22 88.52 14.29
N GLY A 96 1.05 88.60 15.33
CA GLY A 96 0.78 88.07 16.66
C GLY A 96 1.56 86.81 16.97
N LEU A 97 1.65 86.48 18.27
CA LEU A 97 2.45 85.36 18.78
C LEU A 97 2.04 84.01 18.17
N ASP A 98 0.75 83.82 17.92
CA ASP A 98 0.19 82.56 17.43
C ASP A 98 0.12 82.49 15.90
N PHE A 99 0.65 83.48 15.18
CA PHE A 99 0.69 83.46 13.73
C PHE A 99 1.65 82.39 13.21
N GLU A 100 1.19 81.58 12.28
CA GLU A 100 1.99 80.56 11.61
C GLU A 100 2.80 81.18 10.47
N LEU A 101 4.11 81.33 10.68
CA LEU A 101 5.02 81.89 9.68
C LEU A 101 5.15 81.03 8.41
N ILE A 102 4.86 79.72 8.49
CA ILE A 102 4.93 78.81 7.35
C ILE A 102 3.50 78.51 6.91
N HIS A 103 3.11 79.05 5.76
CA HIS A 103 1.81 78.78 5.17
C HIS A 103 1.87 77.62 4.18
N TRP A 104 1.04 76.60 4.40
CA TRP A 104 0.83 75.48 3.50
C TRP A 104 -0.50 75.70 2.75
N PRO A 105 -0.49 76.07 1.46
CA PRO A 105 -1.71 76.45 0.72
C PRO A 105 -2.81 75.37 0.75
N ASP A 106 -2.40 74.11 0.64
CA ASP A 106 -3.29 72.94 0.62
C ASP A 106 -3.25 72.15 1.94
N GLY A 107 -2.66 72.74 2.99
CA GLY A 107 -2.37 72.08 4.24
C GLY A 107 -1.06 71.28 4.21
N GLN A 108 -0.49 71.03 5.38
CA GLN A 108 0.80 70.33 5.51
C GLN A 108 0.74 68.88 5.00
N GLU A 109 -0.39 68.20 5.19
CA GLU A 109 -0.62 66.81 4.77
C GLU A 109 -0.61 66.66 3.22
N ALA A 110 -0.88 67.75 2.48
CA ALA A 110 -0.87 67.76 1.02
C ALA A 110 0.54 68.02 0.44
N PHE A 111 1.58 68.02 1.27
CA PHE A 111 2.94 68.26 0.79
C PHE A 111 3.43 67.15 -0.14
N ASP A 112 3.73 67.51 -1.38
CA ASP A 112 4.26 66.59 -2.37
C ASP A 112 5.75 66.27 -2.14
N HIS A 113 6.02 65.04 -1.70
CA HIS A 113 7.37 64.53 -1.44
C HIS A 113 8.23 64.35 -2.70
N SER A 114 7.64 64.31 -3.90
CA SER A 114 8.39 64.35 -5.17
C SER A 114 9.21 65.65 -5.32
N ARG A 115 8.85 66.67 -4.53
CA ARG A 115 9.59 67.94 -4.44
C ARG A 115 10.87 67.83 -3.63
N THR A 116 11.13 66.69 -2.98
CA THR A 116 12.33 66.41 -2.20
C THR A 116 13.24 65.42 -2.93
N ALA A 117 14.30 64.95 -2.28
CA ALA A 117 15.18 63.90 -2.81
C ALA A 117 14.63 62.49 -2.52
N PHE A 118 13.57 62.39 -1.72
CA PHE A 118 12.99 61.14 -1.27
C PHE A 118 11.51 61.09 -1.65
N GLU A 119 11.22 60.41 -2.75
CA GLU A 119 9.86 60.13 -3.21
C GLU A 119 9.25 59.02 -2.34
N LEU A 120 8.09 59.29 -1.74
CA LEU A 120 7.36 58.30 -0.96
C LEU A 120 6.67 57.30 -1.90
N LYS A 121 6.95 56.02 -1.72
CA LYS A 121 6.37 54.93 -2.51
C LYS A 121 5.57 53.98 -1.63
N GLU A 122 4.50 53.43 -2.20
CA GLU A 122 3.66 52.41 -1.59
C GLU A 122 3.18 52.86 -0.18
N ALA A 123 3.33 52.02 0.86
CA ALA A 123 2.77 52.31 2.18
C ALA A 123 3.36 53.56 2.85
N HIS A 124 4.56 54.00 2.44
CA HIS A 124 5.18 55.22 2.98
C HIS A 124 4.42 56.49 2.60
N GLY A 125 3.67 56.49 1.49
CA GLY A 125 2.89 57.64 1.03
C GLY A 125 1.63 57.92 1.86
N GLU A 126 1.19 56.96 2.68
CA GLU A 126 0.00 57.08 3.53
C GLU A 126 0.35 57.45 4.99
N LEU A 127 1.63 57.66 5.30
CA LEU A 127 2.09 57.95 6.66
C LEU A 127 2.00 59.44 6.98
N ASP A 128 1.45 59.76 8.16
CA ASP A 128 1.54 61.11 8.72
C ASP A 128 3.00 61.57 8.81
N CYS A 129 3.26 62.83 8.47
CA CYS A 129 4.61 63.39 8.39
C CYS A 129 5.48 63.08 9.63
N ARG A 130 4.89 63.13 10.83
CA ARG A 130 5.58 62.92 12.12
C ARG A 130 5.89 61.46 12.44
N LYS A 131 5.36 60.50 11.68
CA LYS A 131 5.78 59.09 11.80
C LYS A 131 7.21 58.89 11.28
N CYS A 132 7.61 59.69 10.29
CA CYS A 132 8.96 59.68 9.72
C CYS A 132 9.84 60.80 10.30
N HIS A 133 9.34 62.04 10.38
CA HIS A 133 10.12 63.20 10.80
C HIS A 133 10.24 63.36 12.32
N LYS A 134 10.91 62.39 12.96
CA LYS A 134 11.21 62.36 14.40
C LYS A 134 12.62 62.90 14.69
N PRO A 135 12.83 63.67 15.76
CA PRO A 135 14.16 64.16 16.14
C PRO A 135 15.22 63.06 16.24
N GLU A 136 14.88 61.91 16.82
CA GLU A 136 15.79 60.76 16.93
C GLU A 136 16.22 60.11 15.60
N LEU A 137 15.49 60.35 14.50
CA LEU A 137 15.86 59.87 13.14
C LEU A 137 16.60 60.93 12.33
N GLN A 138 16.73 62.16 12.86
CA GLN A 138 17.48 63.21 12.20
C GLN A 138 18.99 62.99 12.40
N ARG A 139 19.75 63.37 11.39
CA ARG A 139 21.21 63.46 11.42
C ARG A 139 21.69 64.18 12.69
N THR A 140 22.63 63.55 13.39
CA THR A 140 23.14 64.04 14.68
C THR A 140 23.94 65.35 14.55
N ASP A 141 24.51 65.63 13.38
CA ASP A 141 25.26 66.86 13.12
C ASP A 141 24.36 68.08 12.84
N LEU A 142 23.04 67.90 12.71
CA LEU A 142 22.12 68.92 12.22
C LEU A 142 22.06 70.17 13.14
N VAL A 143 21.98 69.98 14.46
CA VAL A 143 21.93 71.10 15.43
C VAL A 143 23.29 71.81 15.56
N THR A 144 24.39 71.07 15.40
CA THR A 144 25.74 71.66 15.40
C THR A 144 25.95 72.49 14.14
N ARG A 145 25.44 72.02 13.01
CA ARG A 145 25.53 72.70 11.72
C ARG A 145 24.58 73.91 11.63
N TYR A 146 23.39 73.81 12.24
CA TYR A 146 22.35 74.84 12.20
C TYR A 146 21.86 75.17 13.63
N PRO A 147 22.55 76.07 14.35
CA PRO A 147 22.27 76.34 15.76
C PRO A 147 20.86 76.87 16.07
N ASN A 148 20.20 77.50 15.08
CA ASN A 148 18.85 78.04 15.22
C ASN A 148 17.75 77.04 14.82
N LEU A 149 18.13 75.84 14.35
CA LEU A 149 17.17 74.82 13.97
C LEU A 149 16.59 74.16 15.23
N VAL A 150 15.27 73.99 15.25
CA VAL A 150 14.55 73.25 16.30
C VAL A 150 14.18 71.86 15.77
N PRO A 151 14.87 70.77 16.17
CA PRO A 151 14.65 69.42 15.66
C PRO A 151 13.19 68.95 15.70
N GLU A 152 12.50 69.26 16.79
CA GLU A 152 11.09 68.88 17.03
C GLU A 152 10.14 69.50 16.01
N ARG A 153 10.53 70.63 15.41
CA ARG A 153 9.74 71.35 14.40
C ARG A 153 10.28 71.18 12.99
N SER A 154 11.52 70.71 12.86
CA SER A 154 12.21 70.49 11.59
C SER A 154 11.70 69.26 10.85
N PHE A 155 11.76 69.33 9.51
CA PHE A 155 11.59 68.20 8.59
C PHE A 155 12.90 67.84 7.88
N LEU A 156 14.02 68.47 8.27
CA LEU A 156 15.34 68.23 7.69
C LEU A 156 16.08 67.12 8.44
N GLY A 157 17.02 66.47 7.75
CA GLY A 157 18.02 65.62 8.37
C GLY A 157 17.73 64.12 8.34
N LEU A 158 16.67 63.65 7.69
CA LEU A 158 16.53 62.21 7.43
C LEU A 158 17.44 61.75 6.30
N GLN A 159 17.91 60.51 6.45
CA GLN A 159 18.64 59.77 5.44
C GLN A 159 17.66 58.91 4.62
N SER A 160 18.00 58.61 3.37
CA SER A 160 17.10 57.90 2.43
C SER A 160 17.27 56.39 2.42
N GLU A 161 18.32 55.87 3.06
CA GLU A 161 18.58 54.45 3.18
C GLU A 161 17.55 53.79 4.11
N CYS A 162 17.04 52.60 3.77
CA CYS A 162 16.02 51.91 4.55
C CYS A 162 16.46 51.70 6.01
N GLN A 163 17.74 51.42 6.23
CA GLN A 163 18.32 51.13 7.55
C GLN A 163 18.37 52.36 8.48
N ALA A 164 18.25 53.57 7.92
CA ALA A 164 18.19 54.78 8.72
C ALA A 164 16.90 54.87 9.55
N CYS A 165 15.84 54.18 9.10
CA CYS A 165 14.53 54.16 9.76
C CYS A 165 14.13 52.75 10.23
N HIS A 166 14.62 51.70 9.57
CA HIS A 166 14.24 50.32 9.83
C HIS A 166 15.43 49.51 10.37
N THR A 167 15.19 48.74 11.42
CA THR A 167 16.16 47.76 11.91
C THR A 167 16.23 46.58 10.95
N ASP A 168 17.42 46.23 10.47
CA ASP A 168 17.62 45.04 9.63
C ASP A 168 17.58 43.76 10.49
N PRO A 169 16.55 42.89 10.33
CA PRO A 169 16.49 41.63 11.05
C PRO A 169 17.55 40.61 10.58
N HIS A 170 18.18 40.83 9.42
CA HIS A 170 19.20 39.96 8.85
C HIS A 170 20.62 40.32 9.31
N LYS A 171 20.78 41.42 10.06
CA LYS A 171 22.06 41.81 10.68
C LYS A 171 23.18 41.96 9.65
N GLU A 172 22.86 42.61 8.53
CA GLU A 172 23.74 42.92 7.40
C GLU A 172 24.19 41.70 6.58
N SER A 173 23.72 40.50 6.91
CA SER A 173 24.11 39.25 6.22
C SER A 173 23.68 39.19 4.75
N LEU A 174 22.73 40.03 4.33
CA LEU A 174 22.19 40.09 2.98
C LEU A 174 22.52 41.39 2.24
N GLY A 175 23.32 42.28 2.83
CA GLY A 175 23.63 43.59 2.28
C GLY A 175 22.49 44.62 2.43
N ALA A 176 22.67 45.80 1.85
CA ALA A 176 21.78 46.95 2.06
C ALA A 176 20.60 47.05 1.07
N ASP A 177 20.59 46.24 0.01
CA ASP A 177 19.55 46.27 -1.04
C ASP A 177 18.31 45.45 -0.62
N CYS A 178 17.52 46.03 0.29
CA CYS A 178 16.32 45.38 0.81
C CYS A 178 15.29 45.07 -0.28
N LEU A 179 15.24 45.90 -1.33
CA LEU A 179 14.23 45.81 -2.40
C LEU A 179 14.43 44.61 -3.34
N ARG A 180 15.60 43.97 -3.28
CA ARG A 180 15.84 42.67 -3.93
C ARG A 180 14.86 41.60 -3.43
N CYS A 181 14.41 41.68 -2.18
CA CYS A 181 13.54 40.68 -1.58
C CYS A 181 12.21 41.27 -1.10
N HIS A 182 12.25 42.41 -0.40
CA HIS A 182 11.09 43.04 0.24
C HIS A 182 10.44 44.09 -0.66
N GLY A 183 9.11 44.16 -0.60
CA GLY A 183 8.34 45.28 -1.15
C GLY A 183 8.19 46.42 -0.14
N GLN A 184 7.68 47.57 -0.59
CA GLN A 184 7.40 48.74 0.27
C GLN A 184 5.92 48.80 0.71
N THR A 185 5.08 47.88 0.24
CA THR A 185 3.64 47.79 0.54
C THR A 185 3.38 46.99 1.80
N ALA A 186 4.03 45.83 1.91
CA ALA A 186 3.89 44.91 3.03
C ALA A 186 5.21 44.13 3.20
N TRP A 187 5.87 44.33 4.34
CA TRP A 187 7.24 43.84 4.57
C TRP A 187 7.34 42.32 4.72
N ASP A 188 6.27 41.69 5.19
CA ASP A 188 6.12 40.25 5.36
C ASP A 188 5.96 39.50 4.03
N ARG A 189 5.71 40.21 2.94
CA ARG A 189 5.69 39.65 1.59
C ARG A 189 7.05 39.83 0.95
N LEU A 190 7.53 38.76 0.30
CA LEU A 190 8.81 38.72 -0.41
C LEU A 190 8.62 38.71 -1.93
N PRO A 191 8.01 39.75 -2.54
CA PRO A 191 7.67 39.74 -3.97
C PRO A 191 8.90 39.72 -4.88
N GLY A 192 10.06 40.19 -4.39
CA GLY A 192 11.30 40.22 -5.17
C GLY A 192 12.08 38.92 -5.15
N PHE A 193 11.84 38.04 -4.16
CA PHE A 193 12.65 36.86 -3.96
C PHE A 193 12.11 35.65 -4.72
N LYS A 194 12.92 35.13 -5.64
CA LYS A 194 12.63 33.93 -6.44
C LYS A 194 13.74 32.91 -6.28
N HIS A 195 13.37 31.68 -5.98
CA HIS A 195 14.32 30.58 -5.85
C HIS A 195 14.85 30.09 -7.21
N GLU A 196 14.19 30.42 -8.33
CA GLU A 196 14.61 30.02 -9.68
C GLU A 196 16.03 30.49 -10.03
N ASP A 197 16.48 31.62 -9.46
CA ASP A 197 17.79 32.21 -9.73
C ASP A 197 18.94 31.50 -8.96
N SER A 198 18.63 30.50 -8.13
CA SER A 198 19.65 29.77 -7.33
C SER A 198 19.37 28.28 -7.29
N TRP A 199 18.21 27.87 -6.74
CA TRP A 199 17.81 26.49 -6.66
C TRP A 199 16.28 26.36 -6.77
N PRO A 200 15.74 25.96 -7.94
CA PRO A 200 14.30 25.81 -8.13
C PRO A 200 13.69 24.79 -7.16
N LEU A 201 12.67 25.22 -6.39
CA LEU A 201 11.96 24.32 -5.48
C LEU A 201 10.94 23.47 -6.25
N GLU A 202 11.31 22.23 -6.54
CA GLU A 202 10.43 21.28 -7.22
C GLU A 202 9.72 20.31 -6.25
N GLY A 203 8.57 19.79 -6.71
CA GLY A 203 7.81 18.77 -5.97
C GLY A 203 7.39 19.24 -4.58
N ALA A 204 7.66 18.42 -3.57
CA ALA A 204 7.29 18.70 -2.18
C ALA A 204 8.04 19.90 -1.59
N HIS A 205 9.23 20.25 -2.10
CA HIS A 205 10.04 21.36 -1.58
C HIS A 205 9.38 22.73 -1.80
N SER A 206 8.55 22.87 -2.84
CA SER A 206 7.80 24.11 -3.13
C SER A 206 6.83 24.53 -2.02
N LYS A 207 6.48 23.61 -1.11
CA LYS A 207 5.55 23.83 0.01
C LYS A 207 6.25 23.82 1.37
N VAL A 208 7.57 23.76 1.40
CA VAL A 208 8.35 23.72 2.64
C VAL A 208 8.58 25.14 3.14
N GLU A 209 8.24 25.36 4.41
CA GLU A 209 8.56 26.62 5.11
C GLU A 209 10.05 26.96 5.00
N CYS A 210 10.38 28.21 4.64
CA CYS A 210 11.76 28.66 4.41
C CYS A 210 12.71 28.30 5.56
N ALA A 211 12.19 28.40 6.79
CA ALA A 211 12.88 28.09 8.04
C ALA A 211 13.41 26.64 8.16
N LYS A 212 12.86 25.69 7.41
CA LYS A 212 13.30 24.29 7.43
C LYS A 212 14.57 24.06 6.62
N CYS A 213 14.77 24.86 5.58
CA CYS A 213 15.98 24.87 4.75
C CYS A 213 17.00 25.86 5.32
N HIS A 214 16.57 27.11 5.57
CA HIS A 214 17.38 28.17 6.14
C HIS A 214 17.44 28.03 7.67
N ARG A 215 18.40 27.22 8.14
CA ARG A 215 18.60 26.93 9.57
C ARG A 215 19.46 27.98 10.24
N PHE A 216 19.42 28.03 11.56
CA PHE A 216 20.38 28.84 12.31
C PHE A 216 21.79 28.25 12.17
N PRO A 217 22.83 29.10 12.21
CA PRO A 217 24.19 28.64 12.41
C PRO A 217 24.32 27.77 13.66
N ALA A 218 25.31 26.87 13.67
CA ALA A 218 25.54 25.98 14.80
C ALA A 218 25.72 26.76 16.11
N GLY A 219 24.94 26.42 17.13
CA GLY A 219 24.98 27.06 18.46
C GLY A 219 24.00 28.23 18.64
N MET A 220 23.26 28.63 17.61
CA MET A 220 22.27 29.71 17.70
C MET A 220 20.83 29.17 17.72
N THR A 221 19.93 29.90 18.38
CA THR A 221 18.49 29.59 18.46
C THR A 221 17.65 30.85 18.28
N ASP A 222 16.34 30.67 18.19
CA ASP A 222 15.33 31.73 18.16
C ASP A 222 15.29 32.62 19.41
N LYS A 223 15.91 32.19 20.52
CA LYS A 223 15.93 32.91 21.81
C LYS A 223 17.07 33.91 21.95
N ASP A 224 17.93 33.98 20.96
CA ASP A 224 19.24 34.58 21.10
C ASP A 224 19.17 36.04 20.58
N PRO A 225 19.30 37.09 21.44
CA PRO A 225 18.75 38.44 21.19
C PRO A 225 19.44 39.23 20.06
N LEU A 226 20.56 38.70 19.56
CA LEU A 226 21.32 39.20 18.42
C LEU A 226 21.53 38.09 17.36
N ASN A 227 20.82 36.97 17.40
CA ASN A 227 21.35 35.71 16.85
C ASN A 227 20.28 34.81 16.16
N GLY A 228 19.12 35.39 15.84
CA GLY A 228 18.08 34.73 15.04
C GLY A 228 18.28 34.79 13.51
N ALA A 229 19.46 35.17 13.02
CA ALA A 229 19.69 35.22 11.58
C ALA A 229 19.92 33.81 11.05
N ARG A 230 18.96 33.32 10.27
CA ARG A 230 19.11 32.06 9.53
C ARG A 230 20.21 32.24 8.48
N THR A 231 20.88 31.15 8.14
CA THR A 231 21.77 31.13 6.98
C THR A 231 20.90 31.22 5.73
N TRP A 232 20.94 32.36 5.05
CA TRP A 232 20.14 32.62 3.84
C TRP A 232 20.89 32.32 2.55
N THR A 233 22.22 32.33 2.57
CA THR A 233 23.10 32.12 1.40
C THR A 233 24.16 31.06 1.69
N GLY A 234 24.68 30.43 0.63
CA GLY A 234 25.78 29.47 0.74
C GLY A 234 25.42 28.13 1.41
N LEU A 235 24.15 27.72 1.38
CA LEU A 235 23.76 26.39 1.84
C LEU A 235 24.23 25.35 0.81
N ALA A 236 24.82 24.26 1.28
CA ALA A 236 25.07 23.10 0.44
C ALA A 236 23.72 22.48 0.02
N HIS A 237 23.56 22.23 -1.28
CA HIS A 237 22.33 21.68 -1.87
C HIS A 237 22.61 20.81 -3.09
N ASP A 238 23.86 20.40 -3.30
CA ASP A 238 24.27 19.64 -4.49
C ASP A 238 23.90 18.16 -4.36
N ALA A 239 23.78 17.66 -3.13
CA ALA A 239 23.31 16.31 -2.85
C ALA A 239 22.11 16.33 -1.90
N CYS A 240 21.17 15.38 -2.07
CA CYS A 240 20.02 15.25 -1.17
C CYS A 240 20.44 15.11 0.31
N VAL A 241 21.60 14.50 0.54
CA VAL A 241 22.17 14.26 1.87
C VAL A 241 22.71 15.51 2.56
N ASP A 242 22.89 16.62 1.84
CA ASP A 242 23.27 17.91 2.44
C ASP A 242 22.18 18.41 3.40
N CYS A 243 20.92 18.04 3.13
CA CYS A 243 19.76 18.42 3.92
C CYS A 243 19.10 17.23 4.64
N HIS A 244 19.12 16.04 4.03
CA HIS A 244 18.40 14.85 4.50
C HIS A 244 19.36 13.79 5.05
N THR A 245 19.01 13.21 6.20
CA THR A 245 19.70 12.01 6.69
C THR A 245 19.31 10.83 5.81
N ASP A 246 20.30 10.16 5.21
CA ASP A 246 20.08 8.93 4.45
C ASP A 246 19.82 7.73 5.39
N PRO A 247 18.60 7.16 5.42
CA PRO A 247 18.31 5.97 6.23
C PRO A 247 19.07 4.72 5.76
N HIS A 248 19.68 4.75 4.57
CA HIS A 248 20.43 3.63 4.01
C HIS A 248 21.93 3.64 4.35
N GLU A 249 22.45 4.67 5.06
CA GLU A 249 23.89 4.85 5.37
C GLU A 249 24.78 4.70 4.13
N ASN A 250 24.46 5.43 3.07
CA ASN A 250 25.25 5.51 1.84
C ASN A 250 25.46 4.17 1.12
N ARG A 251 24.63 3.15 1.41
CA ARG A 251 24.72 1.83 0.76
C ARG A 251 24.42 1.86 -0.74
N PHE A 252 23.72 2.88 -1.20
CA PHE A 252 23.29 3.05 -2.60
C PHE A 252 23.88 4.30 -3.27
N GLY A 253 24.80 5.01 -2.60
CA GLY A 253 25.29 6.31 -3.05
C GLY A 253 24.24 7.43 -2.91
N ASN A 254 24.52 8.59 -3.53
CA ASN A 254 23.71 9.81 -3.41
C ASN A 254 22.67 10.00 -4.53
N ASN A 255 22.50 9.02 -5.42
CA ASN A 255 21.52 9.08 -6.51
C ASN A 255 20.13 8.68 -6.04
N CYS A 256 19.58 9.43 -5.08
CA CYS A 256 18.29 9.10 -4.47
C CYS A 256 17.15 9.01 -5.50
N LEU A 257 17.23 9.77 -6.59
CA LEU A 257 16.21 9.83 -7.64
C LEU A 257 16.17 8.59 -8.54
N ASP A 258 17.12 7.66 -8.43
CA ASP A 258 17.02 6.35 -9.07
C ASP A 258 15.86 5.52 -8.50
N CYS A 259 15.46 5.82 -7.26
CA CYS A 259 14.41 5.09 -6.54
C CYS A 259 13.33 6.02 -5.97
N HIS A 260 13.65 7.23 -5.55
CA HIS A 260 12.69 8.17 -4.94
C HIS A 260 12.27 9.27 -5.93
N SER A 261 11.24 10.03 -5.56
CA SER A 261 10.79 11.18 -6.35
C SER A 261 10.80 12.46 -5.52
N MET A 262 10.97 13.60 -6.18
CA MET A 262 10.86 14.92 -5.53
C MET A 262 9.46 15.21 -4.96
N SER A 263 8.44 14.43 -5.34
CA SER A 263 7.07 14.56 -4.85
C SER A 263 6.80 13.71 -3.59
N SER A 264 7.44 12.55 -3.46
CA SER A 264 7.34 11.66 -2.30
C SER A 264 8.58 10.76 -2.19
N PHE A 265 9.15 10.72 -0.97
CA PHE A 265 10.23 9.81 -0.59
C PHE A 265 9.74 8.58 0.20
N LYS A 266 8.45 8.54 0.57
CA LYS A 266 7.88 7.42 1.34
C LYS A 266 7.76 6.15 0.51
N ASP A 267 7.62 6.31 -0.79
CA ASP A 267 7.61 5.23 -1.75
C ASP A 267 8.93 5.28 -2.51
N ALA A 268 9.70 4.20 -2.45
CA ALA A 268 10.63 3.94 -3.53
C ALA A 268 9.74 3.69 -4.75
N GLY A 269 9.69 4.64 -5.69
CA GLY A 269 9.05 4.46 -6.97
C GLY A 269 9.48 3.11 -7.57
N GLY A 270 8.58 2.48 -8.32
CA GLY A 270 8.77 1.11 -8.87
C GLY A 270 9.90 0.94 -9.89
N GLY A 271 10.91 1.81 -9.89
CA GLY A 271 12.07 1.79 -10.78
C GLY A 271 13.30 1.03 -10.25
N PHE A 272 13.26 0.46 -9.04
CA PHE A 272 14.38 -0.36 -8.56
C PHE A 272 14.50 -1.67 -9.36
N ASP A 273 15.59 -1.79 -10.11
CA ASP A 273 15.88 -2.97 -10.93
C ASP A 273 16.66 -4.03 -10.15
N HIS A 274 15.95 -5.05 -9.67
CA HIS A 274 16.53 -6.18 -8.96
C HIS A 274 17.49 -7.04 -9.81
N SER A 275 17.45 -6.94 -11.15
CA SER A 275 18.36 -7.69 -12.03
C SER A 275 19.84 -7.30 -11.84
N ARG A 276 20.07 -6.12 -11.25
CA ARG A 276 21.41 -5.59 -10.95
C ARG A 276 21.98 -6.09 -9.61
N THR A 277 21.22 -6.91 -8.88
CA THR A 277 21.62 -7.45 -7.58
C THR A 277 22.11 -8.89 -7.70
N ARG A 278 22.70 -9.45 -6.63
CA ARG A 278 23.08 -10.88 -6.59
C ARG A 278 21.89 -11.84 -6.64
N TRP A 279 20.67 -11.33 -6.46
CA TRP A 279 19.44 -12.12 -6.49
C TRP A 279 18.40 -11.48 -7.40
N PRO A 280 18.48 -11.71 -8.73
CA PRO A 280 17.49 -11.25 -9.68
C PRO A 280 16.12 -11.85 -9.37
N LEU A 281 15.10 -11.00 -9.22
CA LEU A 281 13.73 -11.47 -9.02
C LEU A 281 13.19 -12.09 -10.31
N THR A 282 12.74 -13.33 -10.21
CA THR A 282 12.22 -14.14 -11.31
C THR A 282 10.91 -14.82 -10.87
N GLY A 283 10.10 -15.25 -11.85
CA GLY A 283 8.84 -15.93 -11.58
C GLY A 283 7.84 -15.07 -10.80
N ALA A 284 7.24 -15.65 -9.75
CA ALA A 284 6.26 -14.97 -8.91
C ALA A 284 6.85 -13.82 -8.09
N HIS A 285 8.16 -13.83 -7.85
CA HIS A 285 8.85 -12.81 -7.05
C HIS A 285 8.89 -11.43 -7.73
N VAL A 286 8.74 -11.36 -9.06
CA VAL A 286 8.74 -10.07 -9.79
C VAL A 286 7.60 -9.14 -9.33
N LYS A 287 6.52 -9.70 -8.77
CA LYS A 287 5.31 -8.96 -8.39
C LYS A 287 5.16 -8.73 -6.88
N VAL A 288 6.10 -9.20 -6.06
CA VAL A 288 5.99 -9.04 -4.60
C VAL A 288 6.50 -7.67 -4.17
N SER A 289 5.96 -7.14 -3.08
CA SER A 289 6.43 -5.85 -2.54
C SER A 289 7.79 -6.02 -1.87
N CYS A 290 8.59 -4.94 -1.85
CA CYS A 290 9.91 -4.94 -1.21
C CYS A 290 9.86 -5.41 0.25
N ALA A 291 8.80 -5.02 0.97
CA ALA A 291 8.57 -5.36 2.37
C ALA A 291 8.36 -6.87 2.60
N SER A 292 7.88 -7.63 1.61
CA SER A 292 7.72 -9.09 1.73
C SER A 292 9.04 -9.81 1.95
N CYS A 293 10.15 -9.30 1.40
CA CYS A 293 11.48 -9.88 1.56
C CYS A 293 12.32 -9.15 2.61
N HIS A 294 12.27 -7.81 2.61
CA HIS A 294 13.14 -7.00 3.47
C HIS A 294 12.49 -6.61 4.82
N GLY A 295 11.19 -6.82 5.01
CA GLY A 295 10.47 -6.39 6.22
C GLY A 295 10.63 -4.89 6.51
N ASN A 296 10.48 -4.50 7.78
CA ASN A 296 10.64 -3.10 8.23
C ASN A 296 12.01 -2.83 8.90
N ARG A 297 13.00 -3.71 8.73
CA ARG A 297 14.28 -3.61 9.45
C ARG A 297 15.48 -3.83 8.54
N ARG A 298 16.49 -2.98 8.75
CA ARG A 298 17.77 -2.94 8.05
C ARG A 298 18.56 -4.26 8.04
N GLU A 299 18.39 -5.06 9.08
CA GLU A 299 19.06 -6.36 9.29
C GLU A 299 18.67 -7.41 8.23
N LYS A 300 17.48 -7.31 7.63
CA LYS A 300 17.07 -8.23 6.55
C LYS A 300 17.67 -7.87 5.18
N MET A 301 18.25 -6.68 5.02
CA MET A 301 18.99 -6.30 3.81
C MET A 301 20.44 -6.83 3.78
N THR A 302 20.86 -7.58 4.80
CA THR A 302 22.18 -8.24 4.87
C THR A 302 22.10 -9.76 4.78
N MET A 303 20.92 -10.33 4.52
CA MET A 303 20.78 -11.77 4.29
C MET A 303 21.61 -12.20 3.07
N ALA A 304 22.06 -13.45 3.07
CA ALA A 304 22.88 -13.98 1.98
C ALA A 304 22.15 -13.95 0.64
N PHE A 305 20.82 -14.18 0.65
CA PHE A 305 19.97 -14.33 -0.53
C PHE A 305 20.65 -15.24 -1.56
N ALA A 306 21.07 -16.44 -1.13
CA ALA A 306 21.78 -17.40 -1.96
C ALA A 306 20.98 -18.70 -2.16
N ALA A 307 20.00 -18.97 -1.30
CA ALA A 307 19.10 -20.10 -1.40
C ALA A 307 17.67 -19.73 -1.01
N CYS A 308 16.66 -20.45 -1.51
CA CYS A 308 15.24 -20.21 -1.16
C CYS A 308 15.01 -20.19 0.36
N LYS A 309 15.72 -21.06 1.09
CA LYS A 309 15.62 -21.19 2.56
C LYS A 309 16.10 -19.97 3.34
N ASP A 310 16.84 -19.07 2.69
CA ASP A 310 17.30 -17.83 3.34
C ASP A 310 16.14 -16.84 3.53
N CYS A 311 14.99 -17.10 2.89
CA CYS A 311 13.77 -16.30 3.00
C CYS A 311 12.52 -17.13 3.36
N HIS A 312 12.44 -18.37 2.89
CA HIS A 312 11.28 -19.23 3.07
C HIS A 312 11.58 -20.38 4.04
N ASP A 313 10.69 -20.58 5.01
CA ASP A 313 10.71 -21.79 5.83
C ASP A 313 10.26 -23.01 5.00
N GLY A 314 10.96 -24.13 5.16
CA GLY A 314 10.68 -25.37 4.45
C GLY A 314 9.41 -26.05 4.98
N PRO A 315 8.37 -26.31 4.14
CA PRO A 315 7.14 -26.94 4.58
C PRO A 315 7.28 -28.46 4.83
N HIS A 316 8.47 -29.02 4.63
CA HIS A 316 8.74 -30.46 4.69
C HIS A 316 9.45 -30.92 5.97
N GLY A 317 9.53 -30.05 6.99
CA GLY A 317 10.25 -30.35 8.22
C GLY A 317 11.69 -30.77 7.95
N THR A 318 12.10 -31.91 8.50
CA THR A 318 13.46 -32.46 8.37
C THR A 318 13.61 -33.49 7.26
N GLN A 319 12.55 -33.82 6.50
CA GLN A 319 12.56 -34.93 5.53
C GLN A 319 13.59 -34.76 4.40
N PHE A 320 13.98 -33.53 4.09
CA PHE A 320 14.99 -33.21 3.08
C PHE A 320 16.27 -32.60 3.67
N ASN A 321 16.47 -32.68 4.99
CA ASN A 321 17.74 -32.33 5.66
C ASN A 321 18.76 -33.46 5.50
N LEU A 322 19.10 -33.78 4.25
CA LEU A 322 20.05 -34.82 3.89
C LEU A 322 21.49 -34.26 3.91
N PRO A 323 22.50 -35.13 4.09
CA PRO A 323 23.90 -34.77 3.81
C PRO A 323 24.06 -34.11 2.44
N ALA A 324 25.02 -33.19 2.30
CA ALA A 324 25.14 -32.30 1.14
C ALA A 324 25.14 -33.04 -0.21
N GLU A 325 25.71 -34.23 -0.27
CA GLU A 325 25.77 -35.09 -1.45
C GLU A 325 24.42 -35.69 -1.89
N LYS A 326 23.43 -35.71 -0.99
CA LYS A 326 22.06 -36.22 -1.23
C LYS A 326 21.00 -35.12 -1.12
N ALA A 327 21.38 -33.93 -0.63
CA ALA A 327 20.49 -32.79 -0.52
C ALA A 327 20.05 -32.34 -1.92
N ARG A 328 18.73 -32.27 -2.12
CA ARG A 328 18.16 -31.68 -3.34
C ARG A 328 17.81 -30.22 -3.05
N ALA A 329 18.24 -29.33 -3.93
CA ALA A 329 17.81 -27.93 -3.87
C ALA A 329 16.29 -27.84 -4.09
N CYS A 330 15.64 -26.80 -3.58
CA CYS A 330 14.20 -26.60 -3.71
C CYS A 330 13.76 -26.64 -5.18
N GLU A 331 14.60 -26.14 -6.08
CA GLU A 331 14.43 -26.03 -7.53
C GLU A 331 14.34 -27.39 -8.23
N ALA A 332 14.79 -28.47 -7.59
CA ALA A 332 14.60 -29.83 -8.10
C ALA A 332 13.11 -30.22 -8.14
N CYS A 333 12.29 -29.63 -7.26
CA CYS A 333 10.87 -29.94 -7.11
C CYS A 333 9.97 -28.72 -7.34
N HIS A 334 10.39 -27.52 -6.97
CA HIS A 334 9.59 -26.30 -7.04
C HIS A 334 10.14 -25.36 -8.10
N ILE A 335 9.29 -24.49 -8.64
CA ILE A 335 9.75 -23.40 -9.50
C ILE A 335 9.31 -22.07 -8.91
N ASP A 336 10.16 -21.07 -9.08
CA ASP A 336 9.95 -19.69 -8.69
C ASP A 336 8.68 -19.06 -9.32
N ALA A 337 8.28 -19.51 -10.51
CA ALA A 337 7.04 -19.09 -11.17
C ALA A 337 5.77 -19.57 -10.45
N ARG A 338 5.82 -20.73 -9.77
CA ARG A 338 4.72 -21.31 -8.99
C ARG A 338 5.20 -22.39 -8.03
N TRP A 339 4.83 -22.28 -6.76
CA TRP A 339 5.28 -23.24 -5.74
C TRP A 339 4.53 -24.58 -5.78
N LYS A 340 3.25 -24.58 -6.17
CA LYS A 340 2.40 -25.78 -6.29
C LYS A 340 1.75 -25.84 -7.68
N PRO A 341 1.59 -27.05 -8.26
CA PRO A 341 2.15 -28.34 -7.81
C PRO A 341 3.67 -28.41 -8.02
N ALA A 342 4.34 -29.28 -7.26
CA ALA A 342 5.75 -29.60 -7.49
C ALA A 342 5.94 -30.34 -8.83
N ARG A 343 7.14 -30.27 -9.42
CA ARG A 343 7.56 -30.98 -10.64
C ARG A 343 7.86 -32.47 -10.42
N PHE A 344 7.49 -33.00 -9.26
CA PHE A 344 7.67 -34.41 -8.92
C PHE A 344 6.54 -35.24 -9.53
N GLY A 345 6.74 -35.71 -10.76
CA GLY A 345 5.76 -36.50 -11.51
C GLY A 345 6.13 -37.99 -11.60
N PHE A 346 5.43 -38.73 -12.48
CA PHE A 346 5.57 -40.17 -12.69
C PHE A 346 7.01 -40.68 -12.77
N GLN A 347 7.84 -40.02 -13.58
CA GLN A 347 9.24 -40.43 -13.75
C GLN A 347 10.04 -40.31 -12.45
N ALA A 348 9.85 -39.22 -11.71
CA ALA A 348 10.56 -39.00 -10.45
C ALA A 348 10.11 -40.00 -9.36
N HIS A 349 8.84 -40.39 -9.37
CA HIS A 349 8.30 -41.48 -8.53
C HIS A 349 8.95 -42.83 -8.87
N ALA A 350 9.05 -43.16 -10.16
CA ALA A 350 9.71 -44.39 -10.61
C ALA A 350 11.20 -44.43 -10.22
N GLU A 351 11.94 -43.33 -10.43
CA GLU A 351 13.35 -43.20 -10.01
C GLU A 351 13.54 -43.27 -8.48
N ALA A 352 12.51 -42.90 -7.71
CA ALA A 352 12.49 -43.01 -6.26
C ALA A 352 12.14 -44.42 -5.76
N GLY A 353 11.92 -45.39 -6.65
CA GLY A 353 11.61 -46.77 -6.32
C GLY A 353 10.13 -47.07 -6.09
N TRP A 354 9.23 -46.13 -6.45
CA TRP A 354 7.79 -46.35 -6.33
C TRP A 354 7.06 -45.82 -7.57
N PRO A 355 7.10 -46.55 -8.70
CA PRO A 355 6.40 -46.16 -9.91
C PRO A 355 4.90 -46.14 -9.67
N LEU A 356 4.24 -45.03 -10.03
CA LEU A 356 2.80 -44.90 -9.92
C LEU A 356 2.14 -45.64 -11.09
N GLU A 357 1.81 -46.91 -10.86
CA GLU A 357 1.21 -47.80 -11.84
C GLU A 357 -0.31 -47.88 -11.73
N GLY A 358 -0.95 -48.08 -12.88
CA GLY A 358 -2.40 -48.20 -12.99
C GLY A 358 -3.19 -47.05 -12.37
N ALA A 359 -4.18 -47.38 -11.54
CA ALA A 359 -5.07 -46.40 -10.91
C ALA A 359 -4.33 -45.45 -9.96
N HIS A 360 -3.21 -45.88 -9.37
CA HIS A 360 -2.37 -45.05 -8.49
C HIS A 360 -1.74 -43.85 -9.22
N GLY A 361 -1.67 -43.89 -10.55
CA GLY A 361 -1.22 -42.75 -11.35
C GLY A 361 -2.19 -41.57 -11.39
N ALA A 362 -3.49 -41.82 -11.15
CA ALA A 362 -4.55 -40.84 -11.30
C ALA A 362 -5.06 -40.25 -9.97
N ILE A 363 -4.55 -40.73 -8.83
CA ILE A 363 -5.01 -40.27 -7.51
C ILE A 363 -4.29 -38.98 -7.05
N PRO A 364 -4.96 -38.13 -6.25
CA PRO A 364 -4.31 -36.98 -5.64
C PRO A 364 -3.15 -37.38 -4.73
N CYS A 365 -2.03 -36.66 -4.80
CA CYS A 365 -0.83 -36.92 -4.00
C CYS A 365 -1.12 -37.04 -2.50
N ALA A 366 -2.10 -36.28 -1.99
CA ALA A 366 -2.46 -36.23 -0.57
C ALA A 366 -3.12 -37.51 -0.04
N LEU A 367 -3.57 -38.41 -0.91
CA LEU A 367 -4.10 -39.71 -0.49
C LEU A 367 -2.99 -40.68 -0.08
N CYS A 368 -1.82 -40.58 -0.72
CA CYS A 368 -0.63 -41.33 -0.30
C CYS A 368 0.18 -40.53 0.72
N HIS A 369 0.47 -39.27 0.40
CA HIS A 369 1.25 -38.37 1.24
C HIS A 369 0.35 -37.70 2.28
N THR A 370 0.13 -38.40 3.39
CA THR A 370 -0.70 -37.96 4.52
C THR A 370 0.11 -37.20 5.57
N LEU A 371 -0.59 -36.54 6.50
CA LEU A 371 0.03 -35.86 7.64
C LEU A 371 0.58 -36.89 8.62
N GLU A 372 1.81 -36.68 9.11
CA GLU A 372 2.33 -37.51 10.21
C GLU A 372 1.42 -37.45 11.45
N LYS A 373 1.31 -38.57 12.16
CA LYS A 373 0.40 -38.76 13.32
C LYS A 373 0.57 -37.70 14.43
N ASP A 374 1.73 -37.04 14.52
CA ASP A 374 2.06 -36.14 15.64
C ASP A 374 2.26 -34.65 15.31
N ASN A 375 2.31 -34.18 14.05
CA ASN A 375 2.27 -32.73 13.73
C ASN A 375 2.33 -32.38 12.23
N LYS A 376 1.30 -31.68 11.72
CA LYS A 376 1.24 -30.65 10.64
C LYS A 376 2.07 -30.77 9.34
N VAL A 377 2.93 -31.76 9.16
CA VAL A 377 3.84 -31.93 8.02
C VAL A 377 3.42 -33.16 7.23
N ILE A 378 3.32 -33.00 5.92
CA ILE A 378 3.00 -34.08 4.99
C ILE A 378 4.24 -34.95 4.80
N GLN A 379 4.10 -36.27 4.97
CA GLN A 379 5.18 -37.23 4.75
C GLN A 379 5.37 -37.50 3.25
N TYR A 380 6.55 -37.16 2.71
CA TYR A 380 6.94 -37.37 1.32
C TYR A 380 8.06 -38.42 1.15
N ARG A 381 8.76 -38.79 2.23
CA ARG A 381 9.79 -39.84 2.23
C ARG A 381 9.47 -40.97 3.21
N GLY A 382 9.90 -42.17 2.86
CA GLY A 382 9.84 -43.34 3.75
C GLY A 382 8.42 -43.83 4.01
N LEU A 383 7.50 -43.62 3.06
CA LEU A 383 6.19 -44.25 3.10
C LEU A 383 6.39 -45.74 2.88
N ALA A 384 5.63 -46.53 3.63
CA ALA A 384 5.53 -47.95 3.39
C ALA A 384 4.84 -48.18 2.02
N SER A 385 5.24 -49.25 1.32
CA SER A 385 4.88 -49.48 -0.08
C SER A 385 4.16 -50.80 -0.30
N ALA A 386 3.84 -51.56 0.76
CA ALA A 386 3.05 -52.77 0.61
C ALA A 386 1.57 -52.40 0.46
N CYS A 387 0.83 -53.20 -0.32
CA CYS A 387 -0.60 -52.98 -0.55
C CYS A 387 -1.39 -52.79 0.75
N VAL A 388 -1.11 -53.62 1.75
CA VAL A 388 -1.80 -53.63 3.06
C VAL A 388 -1.45 -52.46 3.97
N ASP A 389 -0.39 -51.70 3.66
CA ASP A 389 -0.05 -50.49 4.42
C ASP A 389 -1.05 -49.35 4.12
N CYS A 390 -1.76 -49.45 2.99
CA CYS A 390 -2.71 -48.45 2.52
C CYS A 390 -4.13 -49.00 2.31
N HIS A 391 -4.27 -50.27 1.96
CA HIS A 391 -5.56 -50.90 1.67
C HIS A 391 -5.93 -51.93 2.73
N ASP A 392 -7.17 -51.82 3.22
CA ASP A 392 -7.77 -52.85 4.05
C ASP A 392 -8.02 -54.13 3.23
N THR A 393 -7.86 -55.28 3.87
CA THR A 393 -8.05 -56.58 3.22
C THR A 393 -9.34 -57.26 3.68
N PRO A 394 -10.25 -57.64 2.75
CA PRO A 394 -11.42 -58.45 3.08
C PRO A 394 -11.10 -59.95 3.17
N HIS A 395 -9.83 -60.37 3.06
CA HIS A 395 -9.42 -61.78 3.01
C HIS A 395 -8.98 -62.36 4.36
N GLY A 396 -9.04 -61.58 5.46
CA GLY A 396 -8.64 -62.05 6.80
C GLY A 396 -7.14 -62.34 6.91
N GLU A 397 -6.76 -63.31 7.75
CA GLU A 397 -5.37 -63.79 7.88
C GLU A 397 -4.97 -64.57 6.62
N ARG A 398 -4.20 -63.94 5.73
CA ARG A 398 -3.64 -64.56 4.54
C ARG A 398 -2.24 -65.13 4.84
N PRO A 399 -1.84 -66.28 4.26
CA PRO A 399 -0.46 -66.75 4.29
C PRO A 399 0.50 -65.65 3.81
N ALA A 400 1.63 -65.49 4.50
CA ALA A 400 2.58 -64.41 4.23
C ALA A 400 3.25 -64.52 2.85
N GLU A 401 3.17 -65.70 2.23
CA GLU A 401 3.79 -66.02 0.95
C GLU A 401 2.95 -65.61 -0.27
N GLU A 402 1.67 -65.26 -0.09
CA GLU A 402 0.76 -64.87 -1.18
C GLU A 402 0.70 -63.34 -1.30
N SER A 403 1.12 -62.83 -2.46
CA SER A 403 1.12 -61.39 -2.76
C SER A 403 -0.22 -60.96 -3.35
N CYS A 404 -0.64 -59.70 -3.13
CA CYS A 404 -1.91 -59.19 -3.67
C CYS A 404 -1.94 -59.23 -5.19
N GLU A 405 -0.78 -59.09 -5.82
CA GLU A 405 -0.55 -59.02 -7.26
C GLU A 405 -0.80 -60.37 -7.98
N GLN A 406 -0.94 -61.46 -7.23
CA GLN A 406 -1.34 -62.75 -7.79
C GLN A 406 -2.81 -62.75 -8.26
N CYS A 407 -3.66 -61.92 -7.65
CA CYS A 407 -5.09 -61.87 -7.92
C CYS A 407 -5.60 -60.47 -8.29
N HIS A 408 -4.87 -59.41 -7.95
CA HIS A 408 -5.26 -58.02 -8.20
C HIS A 408 -4.20 -57.31 -9.01
N THR A 409 -4.57 -56.26 -9.74
CA THR A 409 -3.60 -55.44 -10.47
C THR A 409 -3.60 -54.02 -9.92
N PRO A 410 -2.53 -53.23 -10.12
CA PRO A 410 -2.53 -51.81 -9.77
C PRO A 410 -3.64 -50.99 -10.47
N ASN A 411 -4.31 -51.53 -11.49
CA ASN A 411 -5.44 -50.88 -12.18
C ASN A 411 -6.76 -51.05 -11.45
N ASP A 412 -7.00 -52.23 -10.86
CA ASP A 412 -8.27 -52.56 -10.24
C ASP A 412 -8.14 -53.76 -9.30
N TRP A 413 -9.01 -53.78 -8.28
CA TRP A 413 -9.19 -54.88 -7.33
C TRP A 413 -10.13 -55.96 -7.87
N THR A 414 -10.81 -55.75 -9.01
CA THR A 414 -11.48 -56.86 -9.68
C THR A 414 -10.44 -57.85 -10.22
N LEU A 415 -10.79 -59.13 -10.15
CA LEU A 415 -9.84 -60.24 -10.24
C LEU A 415 -9.04 -60.25 -11.55
N ALA A 416 -7.75 -60.53 -11.41
CA ALA A 416 -6.89 -61.04 -12.46
C ALA A 416 -7.24 -62.52 -12.77
N ASP A 417 -6.76 -63.00 -13.92
CA ASP A 417 -6.92 -64.38 -14.41
C ASP A 417 -6.17 -65.40 -13.52
N TYR A 418 -6.66 -65.63 -12.30
CA TYR A 418 -6.10 -66.64 -11.40
C TYR A 418 -6.46 -68.05 -11.91
N ASP A 419 -5.44 -68.87 -12.14
CA ASP A 419 -5.61 -70.21 -12.70
C ASP A 419 -5.99 -71.24 -11.63
N HIS A 420 -7.25 -71.70 -11.63
CA HIS A 420 -7.71 -72.79 -10.77
C HIS A 420 -7.18 -74.18 -11.20
N GLY A 421 -6.58 -74.31 -12.39
CA GLY A 421 -6.01 -75.55 -12.90
C GLY A 421 -4.92 -76.14 -12.01
N GLU A 422 -4.22 -75.29 -11.26
CA GLU A 422 -3.15 -75.67 -10.33
C GLU A 422 -3.65 -75.93 -8.90
N THR A 423 -4.96 -75.80 -8.65
CA THR A 423 -5.55 -75.95 -7.33
C THR A 423 -6.13 -77.35 -7.11
N ARG A 424 -6.57 -77.63 -5.87
CA ARG A 424 -7.28 -78.88 -5.53
C ARG A 424 -8.67 -78.99 -6.18
N PHE A 425 -9.19 -77.91 -6.77
CA PHE A 425 -10.47 -77.89 -7.46
C PHE A 425 -10.36 -77.17 -8.81
N PRO A 426 -9.84 -77.86 -9.86
CA PRO A 426 -9.81 -77.30 -11.20
C PRO A 426 -11.22 -77.02 -11.70
N LEU A 427 -11.53 -75.77 -12.04
CA LEU A 427 -12.84 -75.38 -12.53
C LEU A 427 -13.09 -75.99 -13.92
N LYS A 428 -14.06 -76.89 -14.01
CA LYS A 428 -14.48 -77.58 -15.24
C LYS A 428 -15.95 -77.34 -15.53
N GLY A 429 -16.34 -77.50 -16.80
CA GLY A 429 -17.72 -77.36 -17.24
C GLY A 429 -18.33 -76.01 -16.86
N LYS A 430 -19.47 -76.04 -16.17
CA LYS A 430 -20.18 -74.84 -15.69
C LYS A 430 -19.49 -74.15 -14.52
N HIS A 431 -18.66 -74.83 -13.74
CA HIS A 431 -17.91 -74.21 -12.64
C HIS A 431 -16.86 -73.20 -13.16
N ALA A 432 -16.35 -73.36 -14.38
CA ALA A 432 -15.46 -72.37 -15.00
C ALA A 432 -16.15 -71.04 -15.37
N GLN A 433 -17.49 -70.97 -15.26
CA GLN A 433 -18.29 -69.81 -15.65
C GLN A 433 -18.91 -69.09 -14.43
N VAL A 434 -18.72 -69.60 -13.22
CA VAL A 434 -19.24 -68.95 -12.01
C VAL A 434 -18.28 -67.86 -11.53
N SER A 435 -18.81 -66.87 -10.81
CA SER A 435 -17.96 -65.84 -10.21
C SER A 435 -17.24 -66.41 -8.99
N CYS A 436 -16.05 -65.88 -8.67
CA CYS A 436 -15.29 -66.33 -7.50
C CYS A 436 -16.11 -66.23 -6.21
N ARG A 437 -17.02 -65.25 -6.09
CA ARG A 437 -17.86 -65.03 -4.90
C ARG A 437 -19.00 -66.03 -4.74
N ASP A 438 -19.36 -66.74 -5.80
CA ASP A 438 -20.37 -67.81 -5.74
C ASP A 438 -19.82 -69.02 -4.97
N CYS A 439 -18.50 -69.25 -5.04
CA CYS A 439 -17.79 -70.27 -4.26
C CYS A 439 -17.14 -69.69 -2.99
N HIS A 440 -16.38 -68.61 -3.11
CA HIS A 440 -15.72 -67.90 -2.01
C HIS A 440 -16.66 -66.84 -1.40
N ARG A 441 -17.64 -67.31 -0.63
CA ARG A 441 -18.58 -66.45 0.09
C ARG A 441 -18.15 -66.26 1.55
N ALA A 442 -18.44 -65.10 2.12
CA ALA A 442 -18.34 -64.90 3.57
C ALA A 442 -19.45 -65.69 4.27
N GLU A 443 -19.14 -66.28 5.42
CA GLU A 443 -20.17 -66.86 6.30
C GLU A 443 -21.04 -65.76 6.93
N GLU A 444 -22.24 -66.11 7.40
CA GLU A 444 -23.07 -65.15 8.15
C GLU A 444 -22.30 -64.67 9.39
N GLU A 445 -22.14 -63.35 9.50
CA GLU A 445 -21.32 -62.62 10.50
C GLU A 445 -19.79 -62.67 10.33
N ALA A 446 -19.26 -63.32 9.29
CA ALA A 446 -17.81 -63.29 9.03
C ALA A 446 -17.38 -61.97 8.37
N THR A 447 -16.30 -61.38 8.90
CA THR A 447 -15.67 -60.15 8.35
C THR A 447 -14.69 -60.43 7.20
N ALA A 448 -14.40 -61.70 6.92
CA ALA A 448 -13.43 -62.12 5.92
C ALA A 448 -14.01 -63.18 4.97
N VAL A 449 -13.57 -63.13 3.71
CA VAL A 449 -13.90 -64.13 2.68
C VAL A 449 -12.79 -65.20 2.65
N PRO A 450 -13.06 -66.44 3.08
CA PRO A 450 -12.07 -67.51 3.07
C PRO A 450 -11.77 -67.99 1.65
N LEU A 451 -10.50 -67.93 1.26
CA LEU A 451 -10.02 -68.41 -0.04
C LEU A 451 -9.67 -69.90 -0.05
N SER A 452 -9.68 -70.57 1.12
CA SER A 452 -9.40 -72.00 1.26
C SER A 452 -10.25 -72.65 2.35
N GLY A 453 -10.27 -73.99 2.40
CA GLY A 453 -10.96 -74.75 3.46
C GLY A 453 -12.39 -75.20 3.16
N TRP A 454 -12.86 -75.01 1.92
CA TRP A 454 -14.20 -75.42 1.45
C TRP A 454 -14.33 -76.94 1.32
N ASP A 455 -15.52 -77.48 1.63
CA ASP A 455 -15.91 -78.84 1.23
C ASP A 455 -16.16 -78.87 -0.28
N LEU A 456 -15.33 -79.62 -1.00
CA LEU A 456 -15.33 -79.70 -2.47
C LEU A 456 -16.23 -80.83 -3.00
N SER A 457 -16.98 -81.51 -2.13
CA SER A 457 -18.01 -82.45 -2.56
C SER A 457 -19.17 -81.72 -3.24
N CYS A 458 -19.94 -82.40 -4.12
CA CYS A 458 -21.11 -81.79 -4.73
C CYS A 458 -22.09 -81.23 -3.68
N LEU A 459 -22.24 -81.95 -2.56
CA LEU A 459 -23.13 -81.57 -1.45
C LEU A 459 -22.57 -80.45 -0.57
N GLY A 460 -21.27 -80.17 -0.66
CA GLY A 460 -20.66 -79.01 0.00
C GLY A 460 -21.18 -77.68 -0.54
N CYS A 461 -21.68 -77.65 -1.78
CA CYS A 461 -22.21 -76.45 -2.43
C CYS A 461 -23.64 -76.59 -2.97
N HIS A 462 -24.03 -77.77 -3.42
CA HIS A 462 -25.35 -78.03 -4.00
C HIS A 462 -26.26 -78.79 -3.03
N GLU A 463 -27.53 -78.39 -3.00
CA GLU A 463 -28.57 -79.12 -2.28
C GLU A 463 -28.88 -80.44 -2.99
N ASP A 464 -29.03 -81.53 -2.23
CA ASP A 464 -29.57 -82.79 -2.76
C ASP A 464 -31.04 -82.61 -3.12
N ARG A 465 -31.35 -82.39 -4.41
CA ARG A 465 -32.73 -82.27 -4.88
C ARG A 465 -33.51 -83.59 -4.90
N HIS A 466 -32.89 -84.71 -4.54
CA HIS A 466 -33.52 -86.04 -4.49
C HIS A 466 -33.93 -86.48 -3.08
N ASP A 467 -33.67 -85.67 -2.06
CA ASP A 467 -34.12 -85.90 -0.68
C ASP A 467 -33.69 -87.26 -0.12
N GLY A 468 -32.42 -87.62 -0.35
CA GLY A 468 -31.80 -88.85 0.15
C GLY A 468 -32.24 -90.13 -0.56
N GLN A 469 -33.06 -90.07 -1.62
CA GLN A 469 -33.58 -91.25 -2.33
C GLN A 469 -32.50 -92.18 -2.91
N PHE A 470 -31.28 -91.68 -3.09
CA PHE A 470 -30.14 -92.42 -3.64
C PHE A 470 -29.03 -92.66 -2.61
N ALA A 471 -29.25 -92.35 -1.32
CA ALA A 471 -28.26 -92.51 -0.27
C ALA A 471 -27.91 -94.00 -0.01
N GLU A 472 -28.84 -94.93 -0.28
CA GLU A 472 -28.63 -96.37 -0.15
C GLU A 472 -28.60 -97.05 -1.54
N GLY A 473 -27.48 -97.71 -1.88
CA GLY A 473 -27.29 -98.44 -3.15
C GLY A 473 -25.83 -98.56 -3.59
N GLU A 474 -25.53 -99.32 -4.64
CA GLU A 474 -24.15 -99.62 -5.10
C GLU A 474 -23.32 -98.36 -5.42
N THR A 475 -23.94 -97.29 -5.91
CA THR A 475 -23.28 -96.01 -6.20
C THR A 475 -23.29 -95.02 -5.03
N HIS A 476 -23.89 -95.37 -3.89
CA HIS A 476 -23.88 -94.60 -2.63
C HIS A 476 -24.16 -93.09 -2.80
N GLY A 477 -25.09 -92.71 -3.69
CA GLY A 477 -25.47 -91.30 -3.87
C GLY A 477 -24.44 -90.41 -4.59
N ALA A 478 -23.42 -90.98 -5.27
CA ALA A 478 -22.48 -90.18 -6.06
C ALA A 478 -23.21 -89.44 -7.20
N CYS A 479 -23.23 -88.11 -7.14
CA CYS A 479 -23.97 -87.26 -8.07
C CYS A 479 -23.51 -87.46 -9.53
N GLU A 480 -22.22 -87.72 -9.72
CA GLU A 480 -21.54 -87.88 -11.01
C GLU A 480 -21.97 -89.14 -11.76
N SER A 481 -22.65 -90.07 -11.09
CA SER A 481 -23.23 -91.26 -11.74
C SER A 481 -24.39 -90.92 -12.68
N CYS A 482 -25.04 -89.77 -12.46
CA CYS A 482 -26.23 -89.33 -13.21
C CYS A 482 -26.17 -87.85 -13.63
N HIS A 483 -25.25 -87.07 -13.08
CA HIS A 483 -25.07 -85.65 -13.39
C HIS A 483 -23.62 -85.39 -13.80
N SER A 484 -23.35 -84.24 -14.41
CA SER A 484 -21.99 -83.86 -14.82
C SER A 484 -21.71 -82.40 -14.45
N GLU A 485 -20.43 -82.02 -14.45
CA GLU A 485 -20.00 -80.64 -14.24
C GLU A 485 -20.51 -79.67 -15.33
N ASP A 486 -20.99 -80.19 -16.47
CA ASP A 486 -21.62 -79.41 -17.54
C ASP A 486 -23.10 -79.08 -17.24
N GLY A 487 -23.70 -79.74 -16.24
CA GLY A 487 -25.04 -79.45 -15.73
C GLY A 487 -25.75 -80.64 -15.10
N PHE A 488 -26.69 -80.34 -14.19
CA PHE A 488 -27.58 -81.32 -13.56
C PHE A 488 -28.73 -81.77 -14.48
N LYS A 489 -29.06 -80.99 -15.52
CA LYS A 489 -30.13 -81.28 -16.48
C LYS A 489 -29.63 -81.12 -17.93
N PRO A 490 -29.95 -82.06 -18.84
CA PRO A 490 -30.55 -83.36 -18.57
C PRO A 490 -29.59 -84.26 -17.76
N ALA A 491 -30.14 -85.21 -17.00
CA ALA A 491 -29.33 -86.24 -16.36
C ALA A 491 -28.71 -87.16 -17.41
N THR A 492 -27.52 -87.67 -17.15
CA THR A 492 -26.82 -88.67 -17.98
C THR A 492 -27.33 -90.10 -17.73
N PHE A 493 -28.28 -90.26 -16.80
CA PHE A 493 -28.89 -91.54 -16.45
C PHE A 493 -29.64 -92.17 -17.63
N ASP A 494 -29.29 -93.42 -17.95
CA ASP A 494 -29.91 -94.21 -19.01
C ASP A 494 -30.76 -95.35 -18.44
N HIS A 495 -32.07 -95.30 -18.73
CA HIS A 495 -33.00 -96.36 -18.35
C HIS A 495 -32.70 -97.71 -19.00
N GLN A 496 -32.04 -97.74 -20.17
CA GLN A 496 -31.76 -98.98 -20.88
C GLN A 496 -30.65 -99.79 -20.21
N SER A 497 -29.60 -99.12 -19.72
CA SER A 497 -28.42 -99.78 -19.15
C SER A 497 -28.32 -99.70 -17.63
N GLN A 498 -28.97 -98.72 -16.98
CA GLN A 498 -28.80 -98.42 -15.56
C GLN A 498 -30.07 -98.59 -14.72
N SER A 499 -31.19 -99.02 -15.33
CA SER A 499 -32.45 -99.31 -14.65
C SER A 499 -32.85 -100.78 -14.79
N ARG A 500 -33.62 -101.28 -13.83
CA ARG A 500 -34.33 -102.58 -13.96
C ARG A 500 -35.55 -102.49 -14.89
N PHE A 501 -35.96 -101.28 -15.24
CA PHE A 501 -37.08 -100.98 -16.13
C PHE A 501 -36.57 -100.19 -17.34
N ALA A 502 -36.28 -100.92 -18.40
CA ALA A 502 -35.92 -100.39 -19.71
C ALA A 502 -37.13 -99.72 -20.38
N LEU A 503 -36.94 -98.52 -20.92
CA LEU A 503 -37.99 -97.77 -21.60
C LEU A 503 -38.02 -98.18 -23.08
N ASP A 504 -38.86 -99.17 -23.41
CA ASP A 504 -39.03 -99.68 -24.77
C ASP A 504 -40.33 -99.20 -25.43
N GLY A 505 -40.33 -99.18 -26.76
CA GLY A 505 -41.50 -98.83 -27.56
C GLY A 505 -42.04 -97.43 -27.23
N ALA A 506 -43.34 -97.32 -26.94
CA ALA A 506 -44.01 -96.05 -26.66
C ALA A 506 -43.54 -95.35 -25.36
N HIS A 507 -42.73 -96.02 -24.52
CA HIS A 507 -42.16 -95.41 -23.32
C HIS A 507 -40.87 -94.61 -23.59
N GLN A 508 -40.28 -94.75 -24.78
CA GLN A 508 -39.07 -94.02 -25.17
C GLN A 508 -39.35 -92.52 -25.25
N GLY A 509 -38.58 -91.72 -24.49
CA GLY A 509 -38.68 -90.26 -24.52
C GLY A 509 -39.85 -89.67 -23.74
N LEU A 510 -40.58 -90.47 -22.96
CA LEU A 510 -41.61 -89.94 -22.04
C LEU A 510 -40.99 -89.03 -20.98
N ALA A 511 -41.72 -87.98 -20.61
CA ALA A 511 -41.32 -87.12 -19.50
C ALA A 511 -41.34 -87.92 -18.19
N CYS A 512 -40.30 -87.75 -17.36
CA CYS A 512 -40.16 -88.49 -16.09
C CYS A 512 -41.40 -88.37 -15.19
N ALA A 513 -42.07 -87.23 -15.23
CA ALA A 513 -43.27 -86.92 -14.44
C ALA A 513 -44.49 -87.81 -14.74
N LEU A 514 -44.51 -88.49 -15.89
CA LEU A 514 -45.60 -89.40 -16.27
C LEU A 514 -45.53 -90.74 -15.53
N CYS A 515 -44.33 -91.12 -15.07
CA CYS A 515 -44.10 -92.38 -14.37
C CYS A 515 -43.76 -92.18 -12.90
N HIS A 516 -42.99 -91.13 -12.60
CA HIS A 516 -42.53 -90.84 -11.25
C HIS A 516 -43.45 -89.81 -10.59
N ALA A 517 -43.99 -90.09 -9.41
CA ALA A 517 -44.86 -89.17 -8.67
C ALA A 517 -44.07 -88.02 -8.03
N SER A 518 -44.72 -86.89 -7.72
CA SER A 518 -44.10 -85.82 -6.96
C SER A 518 -44.40 -85.94 -5.46
N ARG A 519 -43.48 -85.48 -4.60
CA ARG A 519 -43.67 -85.26 -3.16
C ARG A 519 -43.36 -83.82 -2.82
N GLU A 520 -44.16 -83.21 -1.96
CA GLU A 520 -43.89 -81.88 -1.41
C GLU A 520 -42.89 -81.97 -0.25
N ARG A 521 -41.88 -81.10 -0.30
CA ARG A 521 -40.86 -80.92 0.75
C ARG A 521 -41.39 -80.03 1.87
N ALA A 522 -40.68 -80.04 2.99
CA ALA A 522 -40.98 -79.16 4.13
C ALA A 522 -40.91 -77.65 3.79
N ASP A 523 -40.19 -77.28 2.73
CA ASP A 523 -40.06 -75.91 2.23
C ASP A 523 -41.11 -75.54 1.15
N GLY A 524 -42.07 -76.43 0.84
CA GLY A 524 -43.11 -76.23 -0.18
C GLY A 524 -42.66 -76.52 -1.62
N THR A 525 -41.43 -76.97 -1.85
CA THR A 525 -40.97 -77.37 -3.20
C THR A 525 -41.37 -78.82 -3.52
N LEU A 526 -41.58 -79.12 -4.82
CA LEU A 526 -41.94 -80.47 -5.26
C LEU A 526 -40.71 -81.23 -5.78
N ASP A 527 -40.45 -82.40 -5.20
CA ASP A 527 -39.46 -83.34 -5.70
C ASP A 527 -40.09 -84.52 -6.40
N ARG A 528 -39.32 -85.11 -7.31
CA ARG A 528 -39.72 -86.33 -8.01
C ARG A 528 -39.31 -87.54 -7.18
N ILE A 529 -40.24 -88.46 -6.93
CA ILE A 529 -39.98 -89.75 -6.31
C ILE A 529 -39.52 -90.72 -7.40
N TYR A 530 -38.22 -91.03 -7.40
CA TYR A 530 -37.62 -92.01 -8.29
C TYR A 530 -37.65 -93.42 -7.71
N ARG A 531 -37.58 -93.58 -6.38
CA ARG A 531 -37.59 -94.90 -5.71
C ARG A 531 -38.29 -94.88 -4.33
N PRO A 532 -38.90 -96.01 -3.91
CA PRO A 532 -39.21 -97.18 -4.73
C PRO A 532 -40.40 -96.90 -5.66
N LEU A 533 -40.31 -97.33 -6.92
CA LEU A 533 -41.43 -97.32 -7.87
C LEU A 533 -41.84 -98.76 -8.17
N PRO A 534 -43.13 -99.13 -8.07
CA PRO A 534 -43.58 -100.45 -8.46
C PRO A 534 -43.54 -100.63 -9.99
N PHE A 535 -43.27 -101.84 -10.47
CA PHE A 535 -42.97 -102.13 -11.89
C PHE A 535 -44.06 -102.92 -12.62
N ALA A 536 -45.19 -103.26 -11.99
CA ALA A 536 -46.24 -103.99 -12.69
C ALA A 536 -47.04 -103.01 -13.57
N CYS A 537 -47.45 -103.46 -14.76
CA CYS A 537 -48.18 -102.62 -15.71
C CYS A 537 -49.44 -101.98 -15.08
N VAL A 538 -50.10 -102.70 -14.17
CA VAL A 538 -51.30 -102.25 -13.46
C VAL A 538 -51.04 -101.11 -12.48
N ASP A 539 -49.81 -100.93 -12.00
CA ASP A 539 -49.49 -99.88 -11.03
C ASP A 539 -49.47 -98.49 -11.70
N CYS A 540 -49.14 -98.44 -13.00
CA CYS A 540 -49.12 -97.21 -13.79
C CYS A 540 -50.35 -97.07 -14.71
N HIS A 541 -50.93 -98.18 -15.20
CA HIS A 541 -52.06 -98.16 -16.15
C HIS A 541 -53.38 -98.67 -15.55
N GLY A 542 -53.40 -99.13 -14.31
CA GLY A 542 -54.58 -99.71 -13.66
C GLY A 542 -55.47 -98.73 -12.89
N LYS A 543 -55.11 -97.44 -12.83
CA LYS A 543 -55.99 -96.39 -12.27
C LYS A 543 -56.93 -95.87 -13.34
N THR A 544 -58.22 -96.19 -13.23
CA THR A 544 -59.29 -95.47 -13.94
C THR A 544 -59.48 -94.11 -13.27
N GLY A 545 -58.70 -93.12 -13.71
CA GLY A 545 -58.76 -91.74 -13.23
C GLY A 545 -57.62 -90.94 -13.82
N GLY A 546 -57.81 -90.43 -15.05
CA GLY A 546 -56.89 -89.48 -15.67
C GLY A 546 -56.99 -88.08 -15.04
N PRO A 547 -56.11 -87.13 -15.43
CA PRO A 547 -55.88 -85.87 -14.70
C PRO A 547 -56.99 -84.80 -14.73
N ASP A 548 -58.22 -85.12 -15.17
CA ASP A 548 -59.22 -84.09 -15.48
C ASP A 548 -60.51 -84.12 -14.62
N ASP A 549 -60.62 -84.96 -13.59
CA ASP A 549 -61.79 -84.94 -12.69
C ASP A 549 -61.39 -84.92 -11.21
N GLU A 550 -61.46 -83.73 -10.61
CA GLU A 550 -61.92 -83.40 -9.23
C GLU A 550 -61.25 -82.13 -8.68
N LEU A 551 -61.58 -81.00 -9.28
CA LEU A 551 -61.92 -79.81 -8.50
C LEU A 551 -63.43 -79.90 -8.22
N LYS A 552 -63.83 -80.29 -7.00
CA LYS A 552 -64.97 -79.71 -6.22
C LYS A 552 -65.36 -80.55 -5.00
N GLU A 553 -65.47 -79.83 -3.87
CA GLU A 553 -66.24 -80.13 -2.64
C GLU A 553 -65.68 -81.27 -1.75
N GLY A 554 -65.47 -81.17 -0.44
CA GLY A 554 -65.82 -80.20 0.59
C GLY A 554 -66.17 -80.97 1.88
N GLY A 555 -65.37 -80.81 2.97
CA GLY A 555 -65.67 -81.29 4.35
C GLY A 555 -65.58 -82.82 4.53
N THR A 556 -65.21 -83.41 5.67
CA THR A 556 -65.14 -83.00 7.08
C THR A 556 -64.18 -83.95 7.82
N ALA A 557 -63.64 -83.47 8.95
CA ALA A 557 -62.93 -84.27 9.97
C ALA A 557 -63.80 -85.43 10.54
N PRO A 558 -63.23 -86.41 11.27
CA PRO A 558 -62.55 -86.18 12.57
C PRO A 558 -61.06 -86.53 12.59
#